data_AF-A0A3C2EGD3-F1
#
_entry.id   AF-A0A3C2EGD3-F1
#
_cell.length_a   1.000
_cell.length_b   1.000
_cell.length_c   1.000
_cell.angle_alpha   90.00
_cell.angle_beta   90.00
_cell.angle_gamma   90.00
#
_symmetry.space_group_name_H-M   'P 1'
#
loop_
_entity.id
_entity.type
_entity.pdbx_description
1 polymer ?
#
loop_
_entity_poly.entity_id
_entity_poly.type
_entity_poly.pdbx_seq_one_letter_code
_entity_poly.pdbx_strand_id
1 'polypeptide(L)'
;MGDKVPDINFTKNFNPAFTTNRIGDLSGNVVILDFFNSGCLACLKGVPVMDSLQQKFNGRIQIIMITNNNDTQVKKFFNRLPKLPSFPIIINDSNFYNYLFPHEGDPLHVWIGQDGIIKAITDHHNTTVSNIQKLLDQDTLKVFRRPVNAGFEINKTLLEIDKSILKNQADDYSLFFKPLNEYFDFNRLRIYRDSLTGVENGLTAVNIPLYSLYSLAYSKDLFSFPVNTRNLITNNKIEIKVGNILDLKNNTVDSLYDQWRARNLASYELKVNSNNNFYRQLQNDLERFTPFTATIKIENKQCLILMVTNKKVLRDKVKKTTNGYAYIDSSGLHISGTSLQNSLLPQLAIVYQADQYPIIDETNFFDPLTLKITANISDLNGLNRELLNYGLEVKKEFRRIKVLEIRDKSK
;
A
#
# COMPACT_ATOMS: atom_id res chain seq x y z
N MET A 1 2.39 -0.68 -28.07
CA MET A 1 0.97 -1.13 -28.09
C MET A 1 0.51 -1.17 -29.53
N GLY A 2 -0.33 -2.13 -29.92
CA GLY A 2 -0.63 -2.36 -31.34
C GLY A 2 0.49 -3.11 -32.08
N ASP A 3 1.65 -3.23 -31.44
CA ASP A 3 2.76 -4.05 -31.91
C ASP A 3 2.46 -5.53 -31.70
N LYS A 4 2.95 -6.34 -32.64
CA LYS A 4 3.00 -7.79 -32.49
C LYS A 4 4.08 -8.14 -31.48
N VAL A 5 3.78 -9.02 -30.53
CA VAL A 5 4.78 -9.48 -29.57
C VAL A 5 5.83 -10.31 -30.31
N PRO A 6 7.15 -10.02 -30.13
CA PRO A 6 8.19 -10.82 -30.76
C PRO A 6 8.13 -12.26 -30.26
N ASP A 7 8.43 -13.22 -31.14
CA ASP A 7 8.47 -14.64 -30.76
C ASP A 7 9.75 -14.92 -29.96
N ILE A 8 9.62 -14.92 -28.64
CA ILE A 8 10.72 -15.11 -27.69
C ILE A 8 10.49 -16.39 -26.87
N ASN A 9 11.58 -17.14 -26.66
CA ASN A 9 11.60 -18.29 -25.78
C ASN A 9 11.47 -17.86 -24.32
N PHE A 10 10.66 -18.60 -23.56
CA PHE A 10 10.63 -18.48 -22.11
C PHE A 10 11.93 -19.03 -21.51
N THR A 11 12.44 -18.38 -20.47
CA THR A 11 13.71 -18.75 -19.81
C THR A 11 13.62 -20.09 -19.08
N LYS A 12 12.82 -20.13 -18.02
CA LYS A 12 12.65 -21.30 -17.16
C LYS A 12 11.25 -21.31 -16.59
N ASN A 13 10.51 -22.38 -16.85
CA ASN A 13 9.24 -22.61 -16.20
C ASN A 13 9.43 -23.31 -14.84
N PHE A 14 8.94 -22.68 -13.78
CA PHE A 14 8.95 -23.22 -12.41
C PHE A 14 7.83 -24.25 -12.18
N ASN A 15 6.76 -24.21 -12.98
CA ASN A 15 5.66 -25.16 -12.90
C ASN A 15 5.89 -26.33 -13.87
N PRO A 16 6.34 -27.51 -13.40
CA PRO A 16 6.74 -28.62 -14.28
C PRO A 16 5.57 -29.24 -15.06
N ALA A 17 4.32 -28.91 -14.72
CA ALA A 17 3.13 -29.39 -15.42
C ALA A 17 2.95 -28.77 -16.82
N PHE A 18 3.77 -27.78 -17.21
CA PHE A 18 3.61 -27.06 -18.48
C PHE A 18 4.92 -27.04 -19.29
N THR A 19 4.81 -27.34 -20.59
CA THR A 19 5.94 -27.47 -21.53
C THR A 19 5.97 -26.38 -22.60
N THR A 20 5.22 -25.29 -22.44
CA THR A 20 5.26 -24.17 -23.38
C THR A 20 6.62 -23.50 -23.32
N ASN A 21 7.32 -23.45 -24.46
CA ASN A 21 8.71 -23.00 -24.51
C ASN A 21 8.87 -21.59 -25.08
N ARG A 22 7.89 -21.07 -25.81
CA ARG A 22 7.91 -19.70 -26.36
C ARG A 22 6.52 -19.11 -26.48
N ILE A 23 6.47 -17.79 -26.61
CA ILE A 23 5.21 -17.06 -26.70
C ILE A 23 4.44 -17.32 -28.00
N GLY A 24 5.13 -17.58 -29.12
CA GLY A 24 4.50 -17.89 -30.40
C GLY A 24 3.65 -19.16 -30.39
N ASP A 25 3.94 -20.10 -29.49
CA ASP A 25 3.18 -21.34 -29.31
C ASP A 25 1.75 -21.09 -28.78
N LEU A 26 1.47 -19.86 -28.33
CA LEU A 26 0.19 -19.46 -27.74
C LEU A 26 -0.70 -18.67 -28.70
N SER A 27 -0.28 -18.55 -29.97
CA SER A 27 -1.06 -17.92 -31.03
C SER A 27 -2.45 -18.55 -31.16
N GLY A 28 -3.49 -17.73 -31.37
CA GLY A 28 -4.88 -18.19 -31.42
C GLY A 28 -5.62 -18.16 -30.07
N ASN A 29 -4.91 -18.08 -28.96
CA ASN A 29 -5.49 -17.80 -27.64
C ASN A 29 -5.33 -16.32 -27.27
N VAL A 30 -6.22 -15.82 -26.42
CA VAL A 30 -5.93 -14.59 -25.68
C VAL A 30 -4.88 -14.91 -24.63
N VAL A 31 -3.77 -14.16 -24.60
CA VAL A 31 -2.69 -14.36 -23.63
C VAL A 31 -2.65 -13.20 -22.64
N ILE A 32 -2.54 -13.52 -21.35
CA ILE A 32 -2.34 -12.54 -20.27
C ILE A 32 -1.01 -12.84 -19.60
N LEU A 33 -0.05 -11.93 -19.74
CA LEU A 33 1.21 -11.99 -19.00
C LEU A 33 1.02 -11.25 -17.67
N ASP A 34 1.12 -11.97 -16.55
CA ASP A 34 1.00 -11.47 -15.18
C ASP A 34 2.40 -11.34 -14.57
N PHE A 35 2.95 -10.13 -14.55
CA PHE A 35 4.26 -9.86 -13.99
C PHE A 35 4.18 -9.75 -12.47
N PHE A 36 5.11 -10.41 -11.77
CA PHE A 36 5.13 -10.42 -10.31
C PHE A 36 6.52 -10.35 -9.71
N ASN A 37 6.54 -10.00 -8.42
CA ASN A 37 7.73 -10.05 -7.57
C ASN A 37 7.45 -10.85 -6.29
N SER A 38 8.45 -11.57 -5.77
CA SER A 38 8.35 -12.41 -4.57
C SER A 38 7.94 -11.64 -3.30
N GLY A 39 8.25 -10.34 -3.23
CA GLY A 39 7.84 -9.45 -2.13
C GLY A 39 6.43 -8.85 -2.28
N CYS A 40 5.75 -9.05 -3.41
CA CYS A 40 4.50 -8.39 -3.73
C CYS A 40 3.28 -9.11 -3.10
N LEU A 41 2.64 -8.47 -2.11
CA LEU A 41 1.45 -9.03 -1.45
C LEU A 41 0.21 -9.05 -2.36
N ALA A 42 0.03 -8.03 -3.21
CA ALA A 42 -1.07 -7.99 -4.17
C ALA A 42 -0.98 -9.15 -5.17
N CYS A 43 0.22 -9.44 -5.67
CA CYS A 43 0.50 -10.58 -6.53
C CYS A 43 0.17 -11.91 -5.84
N LEU A 44 0.60 -12.09 -4.58
CA LEU A 44 0.28 -13.30 -3.80
C LEU A 44 -1.24 -13.51 -3.67
N LYS A 45 -1.99 -12.45 -3.40
CA LYS A 45 -3.47 -12.48 -3.33
C LYS A 45 -4.14 -12.67 -4.69
N GLY A 46 -3.48 -12.26 -5.78
CA GLY A 46 -3.97 -12.37 -7.14
C GLY A 46 -3.90 -13.80 -7.71
N VAL A 47 -2.94 -14.62 -7.27
CA VAL A 47 -2.74 -15.98 -7.82
C VAL A 47 -4.04 -16.82 -7.85
N PRO A 48 -4.82 -16.95 -6.76
CA PRO A 48 -6.06 -17.73 -6.79
C PRO A 48 -7.13 -17.16 -7.74
N VAL A 49 -7.16 -15.85 -7.92
CA VAL A 49 -8.08 -15.17 -8.85
C VAL A 49 -7.71 -15.51 -10.28
N MET A 50 -6.42 -15.39 -10.63
CA MET A 50 -5.90 -15.74 -11.94
C MET A 50 -6.10 -17.23 -12.25
N ASP A 51 -5.89 -18.11 -11.26
CA ASP A 51 -6.11 -19.56 -11.39
C ASP A 51 -7.57 -19.88 -11.74
N SER A 52 -8.50 -19.20 -11.05
CA SER A 52 -9.93 -19.33 -11.30
C SER A 52 -10.32 -18.83 -12.70
N LEU A 53 -9.69 -17.75 -13.19
CA LEU A 53 -9.94 -17.22 -14.53
C LEU A 53 -9.40 -18.17 -15.62
N GLN A 54 -8.19 -18.71 -15.44
CA GLN A 54 -7.61 -19.72 -16.33
C GLN A 54 -8.54 -20.93 -16.50
N GLN A 55 -9.11 -21.43 -15.40
CA GLN A 55 -10.03 -22.56 -15.41
C GLN A 55 -11.38 -22.19 -16.05
N LYS A 56 -11.93 -21.01 -15.73
CA LYS A 56 -13.21 -20.55 -16.29
C LYS A 56 -13.19 -20.38 -17.81
N PHE A 57 -12.08 -19.92 -18.35
CA PHE A 57 -11.88 -19.71 -19.79
C PHE A 57 -10.96 -20.75 -20.42
N ASN A 58 -10.92 -21.96 -19.84
CA ASN A 58 -10.07 -23.05 -20.29
C ASN A 58 -10.15 -23.25 -21.81
N GLY A 59 -8.99 -23.40 -22.44
CA GLY A 59 -8.85 -23.57 -23.89
C GLY A 59 -9.11 -22.32 -24.74
N ARG A 60 -9.43 -21.16 -24.14
CA ARG A 60 -9.62 -19.88 -24.85
C ARG A 60 -8.63 -18.80 -24.43
N ILE A 61 -8.11 -18.90 -23.21
CA ILE A 61 -7.06 -18.00 -22.70
C ILE A 61 -5.86 -18.78 -22.18
N GLN A 62 -4.71 -18.14 -22.19
CA GLN A 62 -3.51 -18.57 -21.48
C GLN A 62 -3.02 -17.45 -20.58
N ILE A 63 -3.00 -17.70 -19.27
CA ILE A 63 -2.33 -16.87 -18.28
C ILE A 63 -0.90 -17.37 -18.12
N ILE A 64 0.06 -16.46 -17.97
CA ILE A 64 1.46 -16.78 -17.70
C ILE A 64 1.96 -15.82 -16.64
N MET A 65 2.43 -16.34 -15.50
CA MET A 65 3.11 -15.50 -14.53
C MET A 65 4.59 -15.34 -14.89
N ILE A 66 5.13 -14.13 -14.85
CA ILE A 66 6.52 -13.83 -15.24
C ILE A 66 7.24 -13.04 -14.14
N THR A 67 8.46 -13.44 -13.81
CA THR A 67 9.32 -12.70 -12.87
C THR A 67 10.80 -12.80 -13.22
N ASN A 68 11.55 -11.75 -12.86
CA ASN A 68 13.02 -11.78 -12.86
C ASN A 68 13.62 -12.42 -11.59
N ASN A 69 12.79 -12.84 -10.63
CA ASN A 69 13.23 -13.46 -9.38
C ASN A 69 13.73 -14.90 -9.58
N ASN A 70 14.63 -15.33 -8.69
CA ASN A 70 15.24 -16.66 -8.75
C ASN A 70 14.41 -17.76 -8.08
N ASP A 71 14.82 -19.02 -8.27
CA ASP A 71 14.19 -20.20 -7.69
C ASP A 71 13.92 -20.10 -6.18
N THR A 72 14.89 -19.58 -5.42
CA THR A 72 14.75 -19.49 -3.95
C THR A 72 13.66 -18.49 -3.56
N GLN A 73 13.63 -17.34 -4.24
CA GLN A 73 12.63 -16.30 -4.02
C GLN A 73 11.23 -16.78 -4.43
N VAL A 74 11.12 -17.40 -5.59
CA VAL A 74 9.85 -17.92 -6.12
C VAL A 74 9.31 -19.07 -5.27
N LYS A 75 10.17 -20.00 -4.83
CA LYS A 75 9.78 -21.06 -3.89
C LYS A 75 9.25 -20.49 -2.58
N LYS A 76 9.93 -19.49 -2.01
CA LYS A 76 9.44 -18.79 -0.81
C LYS A 76 8.08 -18.12 -1.05
N PHE A 77 7.87 -17.52 -2.23
CA PHE A 77 6.60 -16.89 -2.59
C PHE A 77 5.46 -17.91 -2.60
N PHE A 78 5.63 -19.02 -3.33
CA PHE A 78 4.58 -20.03 -3.52
C PHE A 78 4.36 -20.94 -2.31
N ASN A 79 5.33 -21.10 -1.41
CA ASN A 79 5.13 -21.79 -0.12
C ASN A 79 4.08 -21.10 0.77
N ARG A 80 3.69 -19.85 0.47
CA ARG A 80 2.62 -19.12 1.17
C ARG A 80 1.23 -19.43 0.60
N LEU A 81 1.14 -20.21 -0.47
CA LEU A 81 -0.10 -20.65 -1.08
C LEU A 81 -0.30 -22.15 -0.84
N PRO A 82 -1.55 -22.64 -0.77
CA PRO A 82 -1.82 -24.05 -0.51
C PRO A 82 -1.40 -24.98 -1.66
N LYS A 83 -1.33 -24.44 -2.88
CA LYS A 83 -0.93 -25.18 -4.09
C LYS A 83 -0.37 -24.23 -5.15
N LEU A 84 0.37 -24.79 -6.11
CA LEU A 84 0.75 -24.07 -7.32
C LEU A 84 -0.47 -23.85 -8.22
N PRO A 85 -0.51 -22.74 -8.99
CA PRO A 85 -1.57 -22.48 -9.95
C PRO A 85 -1.52 -23.41 -11.18
N SER A 86 -2.62 -23.47 -11.92
CA SER A 86 -2.79 -24.27 -13.13
C SER A 86 -2.33 -23.52 -14.39
N PHE A 87 -1.24 -22.77 -14.31
CA PHE A 87 -0.64 -22.07 -15.45
C PHE A 87 0.89 -21.99 -15.33
N PRO A 88 1.61 -21.68 -16.44
CA PRO A 88 3.07 -21.53 -16.44
C PRO A 88 3.56 -20.39 -15.54
N ILE A 89 4.72 -20.59 -14.93
CA ILE A 89 5.40 -19.60 -14.08
C ILE A 89 6.83 -19.45 -14.60
N ILE A 90 7.10 -18.36 -15.33
CA ILE A 90 8.41 -18.09 -15.93
C ILE A 90 9.26 -17.28 -14.95
N ILE A 91 10.46 -17.78 -14.64
CA ILE A 91 11.35 -17.22 -13.62
C ILE A 91 12.73 -16.88 -14.20
N ASN A 92 13.53 -16.09 -13.46
CA ASN A 92 14.81 -15.56 -13.94
C ASN A 92 14.68 -14.85 -15.31
N ASP A 93 13.50 -14.31 -15.62
CA ASP A 93 13.25 -13.70 -16.91
C ASP A 93 13.63 -12.21 -16.90
N SER A 94 14.61 -11.85 -17.71
CA SER A 94 14.95 -10.45 -17.98
C SER A 94 14.37 -9.96 -19.30
N ASN A 95 14.07 -10.86 -20.24
CA ASN A 95 13.62 -10.53 -21.59
C ASN A 95 12.25 -9.84 -21.59
N PHE A 96 11.25 -10.47 -21.00
CA PHE A 96 9.94 -9.87 -20.83
C PHE A 96 9.97 -8.81 -19.74
N TYR A 97 10.56 -9.12 -18.58
CA TYR A 97 10.46 -8.27 -17.39
C TYR A 97 11.21 -6.93 -17.51
N ASN A 98 12.44 -6.93 -18.01
CA ASN A 98 13.28 -5.73 -18.04
C ASN A 98 13.34 -5.07 -19.42
N TYR A 99 13.25 -5.84 -20.52
CA TYR A 99 13.49 -5.31 -21.86
C TYR A 99 12.22 -5.05 -22.66
N LEU A 100 11.28 -6.01 -22.73
CA LEU A 100 10.04 -5.81 -23.49
C LEU A 100 9.01 -4.98 -22.73
N PHE A 101 8.87 -5.22 -21.44
CA PHE A 101 7.88 -4.56 -20.60
C PHE A 101 8.52 -3.96 -19.35
N PRO A 102 9.52 -3.06 -19.47
CA PRO A 102 10.08 -2.39 -18.30
C PRO A 102 9.00 -1.63 -17.53
N HIS A 103 8.86 -1.94 -16.24
CA HIS A 103 7.83 -1.38 -15.39
C HIS A 103 8.31 -1.22 -13.95
N GLU A 104 7.62 -0.36 -13.21
CA GLU A 104 7.83 -0.19 -11.77
C GLU A 104 6.58 -0.61 -11.00
N GLY A 105 6.71 -1.61 -10.13
CA GLY A 105 5.63 -2.10 -9.28
C GLY A 105 4.81 -3.22 -9.92
N ASP A 106 4.46 -4.23 -9.12
CA ASP A 106 3.70 -5.40 -9.55
C ASP A 106 2.35 -5.48 -8.80
N PRO A 107 1.30 -6.09 -9.41
CA PRO A 107 1.31 -6.79 -10.70
C PRO A 107 1.14 -5.85 -11.91
N LEU A 108 1.87 -6.12 -12.99
CA LEU A 108 1.60 -5.57 -14.33
C LEU A 108 0.96 -6.66 -15.18
N HIS A 109 -0.14 -6.36 -15.86
CA HIS A 109 -0.80 -7.31 -16.77
C HIS A 109 -0.69 -6.84 -18.22
N VAL A 110 -0.12 -7.66 -19.09
CA VAL A 110 -0.07 -7.42 -20.55
C VAL A 110 -1.06 -8.34 -21.25
N TRP A 111 -1.97 -7.75 -22.01
CA TRP A 111 -3.04 -8.43 -22.73
C TRP A 111 -2.69 -8.54 -24.20
N ILE A 112 -2.66 -9.76 -24.70
CA ILE A 112 -2.30 -10.09 -26.07
C ILE A 112 -3.51 -10.77 -26.71
N GLY A 113 -3.94 -10.26 -27.87
CA GLY A 113 -5.05 -10.82 -28.62
C GLY A 113 -4.69 -12.14 -29.30
N GLN A 114 -5.70 -12.82 -29.84
CA GLN A 114 -5.51 -14.07 -30.61
C GLN A 114 -4.62 -13.88 -31.85
N ASP A 115 -4.51 -12.64 -32.33
CA ASP A 115 -3.64 -12.19 -33.41
C ASP A 115 -2.16 -11.96 -32.99
N GLY A 116 -1.84 -12.17 -31.70
CA GLY A 116 -0.51 -11.93 -31.16
C GLY A 116 -0.17 -10.45 -30.96
N ILE A 117 -1.16 -9.56 -31.06
CA ILE A 117 -0.98 -8.10 -30.91
C ILE A 117 -1.25 -7.68 -29.48
N ILE A 118 -0.43 -6.78 -28.93
CA ILE A 118 -0.65 -6.18 -27.61
C ILE A 118 -1.90 -5.27 -27.64
N LYS A 119 -2.93 -5.66 -26.91
CA LYS A 119 -4.24 -5.00 -26.84
C LYS A 119 -4.35 -4.02 -25.69
N ALA A 120 -3.75 -4.35 -24.55
CA ALA A 120 -3.71 -3.49 -23.37
C ALA A 120 -2.54 -3.83 -22.46
N ILE A 121 -2.11 -2.85 -21.67
CA ILE A 121 -1.18 -3.02 -20.56
C ILE A 121 -1.85 -2.33 -19.37
N THR A 122 -2.06 -3.06 -18.28
CA THR A 122 -2.93 -2.67 -17.17
C THR A 122 -2.38 -3.13 -15.82
N ASP A 123 -3.10 -2.80 -14.75
CA ASP A 123 -2.91 -3.41 -13.42
C ASP A 123 -3.85 -4.61 -13.23
N HIS A 124 -3.68 -5.29 -12.09
CA HIS A 124 -4.39 -6.53 -11.75
C HIS A 124 -5.93 -6.41 -11.66
N HIS A 125 -6.45 -5.29 -11.15
CA HIS A 125 -7.91 -5.09 -10.99
C HIS A 125 -8.65 -5.06 -12.33
N ASN A 126 -7.94 -4.84 -13.44
CA ASN A 126 -8.54 -4.85 -14.78
C ASN A 126 -8.78 -6.29 -15.30
N THR A 127 -8.15 -7.31 -14.73
CA THR A 127 -8.31 -8.71 -15.18
C THR A 127 -9.56 -9.35 -14.58
N THR A 128 -10.70 -8.97 -15.17
CA THR A 128 -12.02 -9.43 -14.76
C THR A 128 -12.64 -10.33 -15.82
N VAL A 129 -13.64 -11.12 -15.41
CA VAL A 129 -14.45 -11.95 -16.33
C VAL A 129 -15.01 -11.12 -17.49
N SER A 130 -15.51 -9.90 -17.21
CA SER A 130 -16.11 -9.04 -18.24
C SER A 130 -15.07 -8.56 -19.26
N ASN A 131 -13.88 -8.15 -18.81
CA ASN A 131 -12.84 -7.68 -19.73
C ASN A 131 -12.24 -8.82 -20.56
N ILE A 132 -12.06 -10.01 -19.97
CA ILE A 132 -11.65 -11.21 -20.73
C ILE A 132 -12.68 -11.53 -21.81
N GLN A 133 -13.97 -11.53 -21.46
CA GLN A 133 -15.04 -11.83 -22.40
C GLN A 133 -15.06 -10.82 -23.57
N LYS A 134 -14.94 -9.52 -23.29
CA LYS A 134 -14.83 -8.49 -24.33
C LYS A 134 -13.66 -8.76 -25.29
N LEU A 135 -12.51 -9.15 -24.76
CA LEU A 135 -11.34 -9.42 -25.60
C LEU A 135 -11.54 -10.68 -26.47
N LEU A 136 -12.17 -11.72 -25.93
CA LEU A 136 -12.54 -12.92 -26.68
C LEU A 136 -13.58 -12.63 -27.78
N ASP A 137 -14.50 -11.71 -27.51
CA ASP A 137 -15.53 -11.27 -28.46
C ASP A 137 -14.99 -10.24 -29.49
N GLN A 138 -13.67 -9.97 -29.46
CA GLN A 138 -12.99 -8.99 -30.32
C GLN A 138 -13.52 -7.55 -30.17
N ASP A 139 -14.13 -7.24 -29.02
CA ASP A 139 -14.56 -5.90 -28.65
C ASP A 139 -13.39 -5.05 -28.11
N THR A 140 -13.57 -3.73 -28.14
CA THR A 140 -12.57 -2.78 -27.66
C THR A 140 -12.52 -2.80 -26.12
N LEU A 141 -11.34 -3.12 -25.56
CA LEU A 141 -11.09 -2.96 -24.13
C LEU A 141 -11.07 -1.49 -23.72
N LYS A 142 -12.08 -1.07 -22.96
CA LYS A 142 -12.15 0.24 -22.29
C LYS A 142 -11.59 0.14 -20.88
N VAL A 143 -10.28 -0.02 -20.77
CA VAL A 143 -9.52 -0.09 -19.51
C VAL A 143 -8.52 1.05 -19.44
N PHE A 144 -8.18 1.50 -18.24
CA PHE A 144 -7.08 2.43 -18.07
C PHE A 144 -5.76 1.74 -18.49
N ARG A 145 -4.89 2.50 -19.16
CA ARG A 145 -3.66 1.97 -19.73
C ARG A 145 -2.48 2.41 -18.89
N ARG A 146 -1.72 1.43 -18.44
CA ARG A 146 -0.47 1.60 -17.72
C ARG A 146 0.67 1.87 -18.70
N PRO A 147 1.36 3.03 -18.65
CA PRO A 147 2.49 3.29 -19.54
C PRO A 147 3.65 2.35 -19.20
N VAL A 148 4.26 1.78 -20.23
CA VAL A 148 5.55 1.11 -20.11
C VAL A 148 6.60 2.21 -20.04
N ASN A 149 7.37 2.27 -18.95
CA ASN A 149 8.37 3.30 -18.70
C ASN A 149 7.83 4.75 -18.69
N ALA A 150 7.05 5.12 -17.67
CA ALA A 150 6.51 6.47 -17.53
C ALA A 150 7.57 7.57 -17.28
N GLY A 151 8.86 7.23 -17.16
CA GLY A 151 9.94 8.18 -16.91
C GLY A 151 9.81 8.96 -15.60
N PHE A 152 8.93 8.53 -14.69
CA PHE A 152 8.68 9.22 -13.43
C PHE A 152 9.87 8.99 -12.49
N GLU A 153 10.61 10.05 -12.22
CA GLU A 153 11.75 9.98 -11.32
C GLU A 153 11.26 9.93 -9.86
N ILE A 154 11.19 8.72 -9.30
CA ILE A 154 10.69 8.43 -7.95
C ILE A 154 11.41 9.16 -6.82
N ASN A 155 12.50 9.88 -7.10
CA ASN A 155 13.24 10.67 -6.11
C ASN A 155 12.98 12.17 -6.20
N LYS A 156 12.30 12.63 -7.25
CA LYS A 156 12.00 14.04 -7.49
C LYS A 156 10.63 14.45 -6.94
N THR A 157 10.47 15.74 -6.68
CA THR A 157 9.18 16.40 -6.44
C THR A 157 8.47 16.67 -7.78
N LEU A 158 7.17 17.01 -7.77
CA LEU A 158 6.43 17.37 -8.99
C LEU A 158 7.09 18.57 -9.72
N LEU A 159 7.51 19.60 -8.98
CA LEU A 159 8.25 20.73 -9.59
C LEU A 159 9.59 20.32 -10.20
N GLU A 160 10.29 19.34 -9.63
CA GLU A 160 11.55 18.82 -10.20
C GLU A 160 11.33 17.97 -11.45
N ILE A 161 10.21 17.25 -11.52
CA ILE A 161 9.84 16.46 -12.69
C ILE A 161 9.56 17.39 -13.88
N ASP A 162 8.89 18.52 -13.61
CA ASP A 162 8.68 19.58 -14.60
C ASP A 162 9.94 20.42 -14.88
N LYS A 163 11.09 20.09 -14.25
CA LYS A 163 12.36 20.83 -14.36
C LYS A 163 12.21 22.32 -14.04
N SER A 164 11.28 22.65 -13.15
CA SER A 164 10.97 24.04 -12.81
C SER A 164 12.07 24.67 -11.95
N ILE A 165 12.55 25.85 -12.36
CA ILE A 165 13.50 26.64 -11.57
C ILE A 165 12.87 27.19 -10.29
N LEU A 166 11.53 27.25 -10.21
CA LEU A 166 10.78 27.89 -9.14
C LEU A 166 11.00 27.22 -7.78
N LYS A 167 11.24 25.90 -7.77
CA LYS A 167 11.46 25.15 -6.52
C LYS A 167 12.59 25.74 -5.67
N ASN A 168 13.67 26.16 -6.32
CA ASN A 168 14.84 26.71 -5.64
C ASN A 168 14.67 28.17 -5.23
N GLN A 169 13.62 28.85 -5.73
CA GLN A 169 13.30 30.24 -5.43
C GLN A 169 12.19 30.37 -4.38
N ALA A 170 11.47 29.29 -4.08
CA ALA A 170 10.37 29.30 -3.13
C ALA A 170 10.80 28.75 -1.76
N ASP A 171 10.66 29.56 -0.71
CA ASP A 171 10.93 29.13 0.68
C ASP A 171 9.82 28.20 1.20
N ASP A 172 8.56 28.57 0.94
CA ASP A 172 7.36 27.82 1.26
C ASP A 172 6.45 27.75 0.03
N TYR A 173 5.84 26.60 -0.24
CA TYR A 173 4.80 26.48 -1.26
C TYR A 173 3.94 25.23 -1.07
N SER A 174 2.72 25.28 -1.59
CA SER A 174 1.79 24.16 -1.69
C SER A 174 1.19 24.12 -3.09
N LEU A 175 1.18 22.95 -3.74
CA LEU A 175 0.55 22.73 -5.03
C LEU A 175 -0.45 21.60 -4.91
N PHE A 176 -1.68 21.83 -5.35
CA PHE A 176 -2.75 20.84 -5.29
C PHE A 176 -3.30 20.59 -6.69
N PHE A 177 -3.23 19.34 -7.13
CA PHE A 177 -3.62 18.90 -8.46
C PHE A 177 -4.69 17.81 -8.38
N LYS A 178 -5.51 17.77 -9.43
CA LYS A 178 -6.33 16.60 -9.79
C LYS A 178 -5.43 15.36 -10.05
N PRO A 179 -6.00 14.17 -10.24
CA PRO A 179 -5.21 13.01 -10.65
C PRO A 179 -4.35 13.31 -11.87
N LEU A 180 -3.07 12.95 -11.82
CA LEU A 180 -2.12 13.06 -12.93
C LEU A 180 -2.20 11.75 -13.72
N ASN A 181 -2.97 11.76 -14.80
CA ASN A 181 -3.28 10.57 -15.60
C ASN A 181 -2.04 9.99 -16.28
N GLU A 182 -1.02 10.81 -16.55
CA GLU A 182 0.26 10.39 -17.12
C GLU A 182 1.08 9.53 -16.13
N TYR A 183 0.78 9.63 -14.83
CA TYR A 183 1.45 8.92 -13.74
C TYR A 183 0.50 7.99 -12.98
N PHE A 184 -0.53 7.50 -13.65
CA PHE A 184 -1.65 6.84 -12.96
C PHE A 184 -1.24 5.57 -12.22
N ASP A 185 -0.20 4.86 -12.62
CA ASP A 185 0.22 3.63 -11.90
C ASP A 185 1.04 3.92 -10.65
N PHE A 186 1.25 5.20 -10.35
CA PHE A 186 2.06 5.65 -9.24
C PHE A 186 1.19 6.31 -8.18
N ASN A 187 0.85 5.54 -7.16
CA ASN A 187 0.35 6.09 -5.91
C ASN A 187 1.56 6.31 -4.99
N ARG A 188 1.99 7.57 -4.82
CA ARG A 188 3.15 7.91 -4.00
C ARG A 188 2.76 8.86 -2.89
N LEU A 189 3.38 8.67 -1.74
CA LEU A 189 3.39 9.65 -0.66
C LEU A 189 4.81 9.65 -0.11
N ARG A 190 5.52 10.77 -0.07
CA ARG A 190 6.88 10.88 0.47
C ARG A 190 6.96 12.11 1.35
N ILE A 191 7.35 11.91 2.59
CA ILE A 191 7.63 13.00 3.53
C ILE A 191 9.13 13.30 3.44
N TYR A 192 9.45 14.58 3.30
CA TYR A 192 10.82 15.10 3.34
C TYR A 192 11.10 15.63 4.73
N ARG A 193 12.37 15.53 5.13
CA ARG A 193 12.87 15.99 6.41
C ARG A 193 14.08 16.87 6.18
N ASP A 194 14.17 17.92 6.98
CA ASP A 194 15.38 18.71 7.10
C ASP A 194 16.53 17.82 7.58
N SER A 195 17.65 17.83 6.87
CA SER A 195 18.76 16.91 7.13
C SER A 195 19.51 17.20 8.42
N LEU A 196 19.39 18.42 8.97
CA LEU A 196 20.08 18.83 10.20
C LEU A 196 19.24 18.56 11.44
N THR A 197 17.95 18.88 11.36
CA THR A 197 17.02 18.81 12.50
C THR A 197 16.18 17.54 12.51
N GLY A 198 16.06 16.85 11.37
CA GLY A 198 15.17 15.71 11.19
C GLY A 198 13.67 16.07 11.15
N VAL A 199 13.34 17.36 11.22
CA VAL A 199 11.96 17.85 11.22
C VAL A 199 11.35 17.66 9.83
N GLU A 200 10.11 17.18 9.79
CA GLU A 200 9.35 17.01 8.56
C GLU A 200 8.99 18.38 7.98
N ASN A 201 9.42 18.65 6.76
CA ASN A 201 9.36 19.97 6.13
C ASN A 201 8.86 19.94 4.68
N GLY A 202 8.45 18.76 4.19
CA GLY A 202 7.86 18.67 2.87
C GLY A 202 7.13 17.36 2.60
N LEU A 203 6.32 17.36 1.55
CA LEU A 203 5.52 16.24 1.11
C LEU A 203 5.44 16.23 -0.41
N THR A 204 5.62 15.06 -1.02
CA THR A 204 5.17 14.78 -2.38
C THR A 204 4.16 13.64 -2.33
N ALA A 205 2.94 13.91 -2.75
CA ALA A 205 1.87 12.96 -2.90
C ALA A 205 1.44 12.92 -4.37
N VAL A 206 1.34 11.75 -4.97
CA VAL A 206 0.92 11.56 -6.36
C VAL A 206 -0.19 10.54 -6.39
N ASN A 207 -1.34 10.91 -6.96
CA ASN A 207 -2.48 10.06 -7.17
C ASN A 207 -2.90 9.28 -5.90
N ILE A 208 -3.03 9.95 -4.76
CA ILE A 208 -3.47 9.31 -3.51
C ILE A 208 -4.92 9.68 -3.18
N PRO A 209 -5.68 8.80 -2.49
CA PRO A 209 -6.98 9.15 -1.96
C PRO A 209 -6.88 10.34 -1.01
N LEU A 210 -7.86 11.25 -1.07
CA LEU A 210 -7.94 12.39 -0.15
C LEU A 210 -7.91 11.95 1.32
N TYR A 211 -8.56 10.84 1.65
CA TYR A 211 -8.51 10.24 2.99
C TYR A 211 -7.08 10.05 3.51
N SER A 212 -6.13 9.66 2.65
CA SER A 212 -4.74 9.46 3.04
C SER A 212 -4.05 10.76 3.45
N LEU A 213 -4.37 11.87 2.79
CA LEU A 213 -3.88 13.20 3.17
C LEU A 213 -4.45 13.64 4.51
N TYR A 214 -5.76 13.46 4.74
CA TYR A 214 -6.39 13.75 6.03
C TYR A 214 -5.81 12.89 7.16
N SER A 215 -5.65 11.59 6.93
CA SER A 215 -5.06 10.67 7.91
C SER A 215 -3.64 11.10 8.29
N LEU A 216 -2.83 11.54 7.32
CA LEU A 216 -1.50 12.10 7.58
C LEU A 216 -1.57 13.43 8.35
N ALA A 217 -2.37 14.39 7.86
CA ALA A 217 -2.46 15.76 8.38
C ALA A 217 -2.82 15.82 9.87
N TYR A 218 -3.65 14.89 10.34
CA TYR A 218 -4.11 14.84 11.72
C TYR A 218 -3.46 13.72 12.55
N SER A 219 -2.52 12.95 11.99
CA SER A 219 -1.89 11.82 12.69
C SER A 219 -1.28 12.19 14.05
N LYS A 220 -0.54 13.30 14.12
CA LYS A 220 0.08 13.78 15.38
C LYS A 220 -0.94 14.34 16.38
N ASP A 221 -2.12 14.73 15.93
CA ASP A 221 -3.20 15.14 16.82
C ASP A 221 -3.97 13.95 17.40
N LEU A 222 -4.10 12.86 16.63
CA LEU A 222 -4.91 11.69 16.96
C LEU A 222 -4.16 10.62 17.76
N PHE A 223 -2.84 10.52 17.60
CA PHE A 223 -1.99 9.52 18.23
C PHE A 223 -0.87 10.15 19.06
N SER A 224 -0.61 9.59 20.24
CA SER A 224 0.50 9.97 21.12
C SER A 224 1.83 9.29 20.77
N PHE A 225 1.85 8.49 19.70
CA PHE A 225 2.99 7.72 19.22
C PHE A 225 3.02 7.77 17.69
N PRO A 226 4.20 7.61 17.05
CA PRO A 226 4.31 7.66 15.60
C PRO A 226 3.51 6.52 14.95
N VAL A 227 2.73 6.84 13.93
CA VAL A 227 1.98 5.85 13.15
C VAL A 227 2.34 5.96 11.68
N ASN A 228 2.48 4.82 11.02
CA ASN A 228 2.62 4.79 9.56
C ASN A 228 1.23 4.84 8.93
N THR A 229 0.78 6.04 8.57
CA THR A 229 -0.55 6.27 8.00
C THR A 229 -0.77 5.57 6.65
N ARG A 230 0.29 5.19 5.93
CA ARG A 230 0.16 4.39 4.70
C ARG A 230 -0.39 2.99 4.97
N ASN A 231 -0.11 2.44 6.16
CA ASN A 231 -0.59 1.12 6.58
C ASN A 231 -1.92 1.19 7.34
N LEU A 232 -2.43 2.41 7.61
CA LEU A 232 -3.72 2.66 8.26
C LEU A 232 -4.79 2.97 7.20
N ILE A 233 -5.14 1.93 6.44
CA ILE A 233 -6.16 1.97 5.38
C ILE A 233 -7.53 2.30 5.98
N THR A 234 -7.84 1.80 7.16
CA THR A 234 -8.90 2.31 8.04
C THR A 234 -8.25 2.96 9.26
N ASN A 235 -8.96 3.90 9.86
CA ASN A 235 -8.51 4.55 11.08
C ASN A 235 -9.74 4.76 11.96
N ASN A 236 -9.86 3.98 13.02
CA ASN A 236 -10.96 4.04 13.97
C ASN A 236 -11.00 5.31 14.82
N LYS A 237 -10.04 6.23 14.62
CA LYS A 237 -10.06 7.61 15.13
C LYS A 237 -10.50 8.64 14.08
N ILE A 238 -10.91 8.22 12.88
CA ILE A 238 -11.46 9.08 11.82
C ILE A 238 -12.89 8.67 11.51
N GLU A 239 -13.79 9.64 11.56
CA GLU A 239 -15.18 9.50 11.15
C GLU A 239 -15.44 10.30 9.88
N ILE A 240 -16.03 9.64 8.89
CA ILE A 240 -16.38 10.24 7.61
C ILE A 240 -17.89 10.45 7.59
N LYS A 241 -18.32 11.71 7.55
CA LYS A 241 -19.71 12.17 7.51
C LYS A 241 -19.93 13.07 6.29
N VAL A 242 -19.71 12.51 5.11
CA VAL A 242 -19.90 13.18 3.82
C VAL A 242 -21.07 12.55 3.07
N GLY A 243 -21.66 13.29 2.15
CA GLY A 243 -22.77 12.82 1.32
C GLY A 243 -22.39 11.61 0.45
N ASN A 244 -21.14 11.54 0.00
CA ASN A 244 -20.62 10.40 -0.77
C ASN A 244 -19.23 9.97 -0.28
N ILE A 245 -19.16 8.83 0.43
CA ILE A 245 -17.89 8.32 0.99
C ILE A 245 -16.83 7.99 -0.08
N LEU A 246 -17.28 7.72 -1.31
CA LEU A 246 -16.40 7.47 -2.45
C LEU A 246 -15.52 8.66 -2.79
N ASP A 247 -15.90 9.87 -2.44
CA ASP A 247 -15.09 11.06 -2.74
C ASP A 247 -13.81 11.11 -1.88
N LEU A 248 -13.76 10.36 -0.79
CA LEU A 248 -12.61 10.28 0.11
C LEU A 248 -11.86 8.94 0.04
N LYS A 249 -12.60 7.83 -0.10
CA LYS A 249 -12.04 6.49 -0.02
C LYS A 249 -12.70 5.55 -1.02
N ASN A 250 -11.89 4.70 -1.64
CA ASN A 250 -12.40 3.67 -2.52
C ASN A 250 -13.12 2.57 -1.73
N ASN A 251 -14.35 2.25 -2.13
CA ASN A 251 -15.04 1.01 -1.76
C ASN A 251 -15.59 0.26 -3.00
N THR A 252 -15.24 0.72 -4.22
CA THR A 252 -15.80 0.20 -5.46
C THR A 252 -15.25 -1.17 -5.79
N VAL A 253 -16.09 -2.00 -6.42
CA VAL A 253 -15.67 -3.23 -7.11
C VAL A 253 -14.60 -2.90 -8.16
N ASP A 254 -13.59 -3.76 -8.28
CA ASP A 254 -12.42 -3.64 -9.16
C ASP A 254 -12.72 -3.06 -10.57
N SER A 255 -13.86 -3.42 -11.16
CA SER A 255 -14.27 -2.98 -12.50
C SER A 255 -14.53 -1.46 -12.68
N LEU A 256 -14.83 -0.73 -11.60
CA LEU A 256 -15.06 0.73 -11.64
C LEU A 256 -13.89 1.53 -11.07
N TYR A 257 -12.84 0.85 -10.64
CA TYR A 257 -11.74 1.47 -9.91
C TYR A 257 -11.04 2.56 -10.74
N ASP A 258 -10.82 2.34 -12.03
CA ASP A 258 -10.18 3.34 -12.91
C ASP A 258 -10.99 4.65 -12.99
N GLN A 259 -12.31 4.55 -13.13
CA GLN A 259 -13.20 5.71 -13.17
C GLN A 259 -13.22 6.44 -11.83
N TRP A 260 -13.20 5.67 -10.74
CA TRP A 260 -13.12 6.22 -9.40
C TRP A 260 -11.79 6.98 -9.20
N ARG A 261 -10.66 6.38 -9.57
CA ARG A 261 -9.33 6.98 -9.42
C ARG A 261 -9.21 8.28 -10.19
N ALA A 262 -9.70 8.31 -11.43
CA ALA A 262 -9.67 9.48 -12.30
C ALA A 262 -10.47 10.68 -11.77
N ARG A 263 -11.37 10.45 -10.79
CA ARG A 263 -12.20 11.49 -10.17
C ARG A 263 -11.78 11.84 -8.75
N ASN A 264 -11.27 10.87 -7.99
CA ASN A 264 -11.20 10.95 -6.53
C ASN A 264 -9.78 10.91 -5.95
N LEU A 265 -8.76 10.72 -6.77
CA LEU A 265 -7.36 10.86 -6.32
C LEU A 265 -6.93 12.34 -6.35
N ALA A 266 -5.90 12.65 -5.59
CA ALA A 266 -5.25 13.95 -5.59
C ALA A 266 -3.74 13.80 -5.66
N SER A 267 -3.10 14.75 -6.32
CA SER A 267 -1.65 14.93 -6.27
C SER A 267 -1.35 16.24 -5.56
N TYR A 268 -0.38 16.22 -4.67
CA TYR A 268 -0.09 17.32 -3.78
C TYR A 268 1.40 17.44 -3.50
N GLU A 269 1.93 18.65 -3.55
CA GLU A 269 3.30 18.95 -3.13
C GLU A 269 3.29 20.06 -2.09
N LEU A 270 4.12 19.90 -1.06
CA LEU A 270 4.29 20.87 0.00
C LEU A 270 5.78 21.00 0.32
N LYS A 271 6.25 22.23 0.41
CA LYS A 271 7.51 22.60 1.04
C LYS A 271 7.20 23.66 2.07
N VAL A 272 7.75 23.47 3.25
CA VAL A 272 7.57 24.35 4.41
C VAL A 272 8.93 24.65 4.98
N ASN A 273 9.22 25.92 5.27
CA ASN A 273 10.42 26.32 5.98
C ASN A 273 10.39 25.79 7.43
N SER A 274 11.54 25.58 8.05
CA SER A 274 11.68 24.96 9.37
C SER A 274 10.94 25.68 10.51
N ASN A 275 10.62 26.97 10.33
CA ASN A 275 9.86 27.78 11.29
C ASN A 275 8.34 27.50 11.27
N ASN A 276 7.84 26.86 10.21
CA ASN A 276 6.42 26.64 9.98
C ASN A 276 6.04 25.18 10.31
N ASN A 277 4.86 24.98 10.88
CA ASN A 277 4.39 23.65 11.24
C ASN A 277 3.84 22.91 9.99
N PHE A 278 4.60 21.93 9.51
CA PHE A 278 4.26 21.09 8.36
C PHE A 278 2.84 20.50 8.41
N TYR A 279 2.43 19.92 9.55
CA TYR A 279 1.11 19.32 9.68
C TYR A 279 0.01 20.37 9.67
N ARG A 280 0.24 21.52 10.32
CA ARG A 280 -0.72 22.62 10.32
C ARG A 280 -0.91 23.20 8.91
N GLN A 281 0.17 23.35 8.15
CA GLN A 281 0.08 23.83 6.77
C GLN A 281 -0.72 22.84 5.91
N LEU A 282 -0.43 21.54 6.03
CA LEU A 282 -1.21 20.51 5.33
C LEU A 282 -2.70 20.52 5.72
N GLN A 283 -3.03 20.72 7.00
CA GLN A 283 -4.42 20.88 7.46
C GLN A 283 -5.09 22.10 6.80
N ASN A 284 -4.41 23.25 6.78
CA ASN A 284 -4.92 24.48 6.16
C ASN A 284 -5.14 24.29 4.65
N ASP A 285 -4.22 23.61 3.96
CA ASP A 285 -4.32 23.37 2.52
C ASP A 285 -5.46 22.40 2.18
N LEU A 286 -5.71 21.38 3.01
CA LEU A 286 -6.89 20.51 2.85
C LEU A 286 -8.20 21.29 3.06
N GLU A 287 -8.23 22.16 4.07
CA GLU A 287 -9.35 23.08 4.32
C GLU A 287 -9.49 24.12 3.20
N ARG A 288 -8.44 24.43 2.43
CA ARG A 288 -8.53 25.38 1.31
C ARG A 288 -8.96 24.70 0.00
N PHE A 289 -8.30 23.60 -0.35
CA PHE A 289 -8.36 23.02 -1.70
C PHE A 289 -9.45 21.95 -1.88
N THR A 290 -10.00 21.41 -0.79
CA THR A 290 -11.00 20.32 -0.87
C THR A 290 -12.40 20.81 -0.50
N PRO A 291 -13.48 20.12 -0.93
CA PRO A 291 -14.85 20.46 -0.55
C PRO A 291 -15.20 20.01 0.89
N PHE A 292 -14.24 19.50 1.65
CA PHE A 292 -14.44 18.94 2.98
C PHE A 292 -13.82 19.84 4.04
N THR A 293 -14.39 19.81 5.23
CA THR A 293 -13.80 20.36 6.44
C THR A 293 -13.55 19.24 7.44
N ALA A 294 -12.48 19.36 8.22
CA ALA A 294 -12.10 18.36 9.21
C ALA A 294 -11.87 18.97 10.58
N THR A 295 -12.60 18.46 11.58
CA THR A 295 -12.60 18.99 12.95
C THR A 295 -12.28 17.89 13.94
N ILE A 296 -11.40 18.16 14.91
CA ILE A 296 -11.16 17.25 16.03
C ILE A 296 -12.25 17.47 17.08
N LYS A 297 -12.91 16.39 17.46
CA LYS A 297 -13.83 16.33 18.59
C LYS A 297 -13.31 15.38 19.66
N ILE A 298 -13.77 15.57 20.89
CA ILE A 298 -13.48 14.66 22.00
C ILE A 298 -14.69 13.76 22.18
N GLU A 299 -14.49 12.45 22.07
CA GLU A 299 -15.55 11.45 22.25
C GLU A 299 -15.17 10.43 23.32
N ASN A 300 -16.16 9.96 24.06
CA ASN A 300 -15.99 8.84 24.97
C ASN A 300 -16.20 7.53 24.20
N LYS A 301 -15.11 6.79 23.94
CA LYS A 301 -15.16 5.52 23.20
C LYS A 301 -14.56 4.40 24.04
N GLN A 302 -15.03 3.17 23.81
CA GLN A 302 -14.33 1.99 24.28
C GLN A 302 -13.02 1.86 23.49
N CYS A 303 -11.91 1.67 24.19
CA CYS A 303 -10.56 1.67 23.64
C CYS A 303 -9.78 0.45 24.14
N LEU A 304 -8.71 0.10 23.44
CA LEU A 304 -7.70 -0.86 23.87
C LEU A 304 -6.53 -0.09 24.49
N ILE A 305 -6.38 -0.19 25.81
CA ILE A 305 -5.42 0.57 26.59
C ILE A 305 -4.22 -0.31 26.90
N LEU A 306 -3.05 0.01 26.35
CA LEU A 306 -1.79 -0.61 26.77
C LEU A 306 -1.31 0.07 28.05
N MET A 307 -1.12 -0.72 29.11
CA MET A 307 -0.70 -0.23 30.42
C MET A 307 0.36 -1.10 31.08
N VAL A 308 1.07 -0.54 32.05
CA VAL A 308 2.05 -1.27 32.87
C VAL A 308 1.34 -1.86 34.09
N THR A 309 1.37 -3.19 34.23
CA THR A 309 0.85 -3.91 35.39
C THR A 309 1.93 -4.17 36.43
N ASN A 310 3.20 -4.34 36.01
CA ASN A 310 4.33 -4.53 36.90
C ASN A 310 5.58 -3.81 36.39
N LYS A 311 5.84 -2.62 36.95
CA LYS A 311 6.96 -1.77 36.55
C LYS A 311 8.33 -2.39 36.85
N LYS A 312 8.46 -3.26 37.86
CA LYS A 312 9.73 -3.92 38.19
C LYS A 312 10.10 -4.92 37.10
N VAL A 313 9.16 -5.80 36.74
CA VAL A 313 9.33 -6.80 35.67
C VAL A 313 9.64 -6.13 34.33
N LEU A 314 8.95 -5.03 34.01
CA LEU A 314 9.18 -4.30 32.77
C LEU A 314 10.59 -3.66 32.75
N ARG A 315 11.06 -3.12 33.87
CA ARG A 315 12.40 -2.54 33.98
C ARG A 315 13.51 -3.57 33.76
N ASP A 316 13.30 -4.83 34.13
CA ASP A 316 14.25 -5.91 33.86
C ASP A 316 14.41 -6.22 32.37
N LYS A 317 13.51 -5.71 31.52
CA LYS A 317 13.58 -5.84 30.05
C LYS A 317 14.21 -4.63 29.37
N VAL A 318 14.59 -3.60 30.13
CA VAL A 318 15.29 -2.43 29.58
C VAL A 318 16.66 -2.86 29.08
N LYS A 319 16.91 -2.61 27.79
CA LYS A 319 18.19 -2.89 27.17
C LYS A 319 18.42 -1.87 26.08
N LYS A 320 19.45 -1.04 26.22
CA LYS A 320 19.85 -0.09 25.18
C LYS A 320 20.66 -0.80 24.11
N THR A 321 20.35 -0.52 22.85
CA THR A 321 21.12 -0.99 21.69
C THR A 321 21.33 0.17 20.73
N THR A 322 22.48 0.20 20.05
CA THR A 322 22.82 1.28 19.10
C THR A 322 21.85 1.37 17.94
N ASN A 323 21.28 0.25 17.51
CA ASN A 323 20.31 0.16 16.41
C ASN A 323 19.06 -0.61 16.86
N GLY A 324 18.20 0.06 17.64
CA GLY A 324 16.94 -0.54 18.06
C GLY A 324 16.02 -0.83 16.87
N TYR A 325 15.29 -1.94 16.92
CA TYR A 325 14.40 -2.37 15.85
C TYR A 325 13.16 -3.10 16.39
N ALA A 326 12.12 -3.13 15.55
CA ALA A 326 10.97 -4.02 15.74
C ALA A 326 10.51 -4.57 14.39
N TYR A 327 10.23 -5.88 14.33
CA TYR A 327 9.69 -6.53 13.15
C TYR A 327 8.80 -7.71 13.53
N ILE A 328 7.94 -8.11 12.60
CA ILE A 328 7.08 -9.29 12.73
C ILE A 328 7.51 -10.30 11.67
N ASP A 329 7.75 -11.54 12.09
CA ASP A 329 8.01 -12.67 11.21
C ASP A 329 7.13 -13.88 11.59
N SER A 330 7.40 -15.05 11.01
CA SER A 330 6.65 -16.28 11.29
C SER A 330 6.78 -16.78 12.74
N SER A 331 7.74 -16.27 13.51
CA SER A 331 7.96 -16.61 14.91
C SER A 331 7.43 -15.57 15.90
N GLY A 332 6.82 -14.49 15.39
CA GLY A 332 6.16 -13.46 16.19
C GLY A 332 6.73 -12.05 16.02
N LEU A 333 6.35 -11.16 16.94
CA LEU A 333 6.87 -9.79 17.05
C LEU A 333 8.15 -9.78 17.89
N HIS A 334 9.22 -9.26 17.30
CA HIS A 334 10.51 -9.09 17.96
C HIS A 334 10.77 -7.61 18.14
N ILE A 335 11.10 -7.21 19.37
CA ILE A 335 11.43 -5.84 19.74
C ILE A 335 12.81 -5.89 20.40
N SER A 336 13.74 -5.06 19.94
CA SER A 336 15.07 -4.97 20.52
C SER A 336 15.51 -3.53 20.68
N GLY A 337 15.82 -3.13 21.91
CA GLY A 337 16.35 -1.82 22.28
C GLY A 337 15.65 -0.61 21.71
N THR A 338 14.32 -0.65 21.65
CA THR A 338 13.45 0.47 21.26
C THR A 338 12.26 0.58 22.22
N SER A 339 11.59 1.73 22.24
CA SER A 339 10.44 2.00 23.13
C SER A 339 9.15 1.36 22.61
N LEU A 340 8.15 1.20 23.48
CA LEU A 340 6.82 0.69 23.10
C LEU A 340 6.16 1.58 22.03
N GLN A 341 6.37 2.89 22.10
CA GLN A 341 5.82 3.89 21.19
C GLN A 341 6.39 3.77 19.77
N ASN A 342 7.62 3.29 19.64
CA ASN A 342 8.28 3.08 18.35
C ASN A 342 8.22 1.62 17.89
N SER A 343 7.54 0.73 18.63
CA SER A 343 7.50 -0.71 18.34
C SER A 343 6.09 -1.29 18.46
N LEU A 344 5.64 -1.66 19.66
CA LEU A 344 4.39 -2.37 19.88
C LEU A 344 3.16 -1.53 19.53
N LEU A 345 3.08 -0.29 20.00
CA LEU A 345 1.89 0.57 19.82
C LEU A 345 1.55 0.83 18.33
N PRO A 346 2.50 1.18 17.45
CA PRO A 346 2.23 1.31 16.03
C PRO A 346 1.71 0.02 15.38
N GLN A 347 2.23 -1.15 15.78
CA GLN A 347 1.77 -2.44 15.26
C GLN A 347 0.34 -2.74 15.71
N LEU A 348 0.02 -2.51 16.98
CA LEU A 348 -1.34 -2.69 17.49
C LEU A 348 -2.31 -1.72 16.82
N ALA A 349 -1.92 -0.45 16.60
CA ALA A 349 -2.76 0.51 15.89
C ALA A 349 -3.09 0.04 14.47
N ILE A 350 -2.15 -0.60 13.77
CA ILE A 350 -2.36 -1.19 12.43
C ILE A 350 -3.23 -2.45 12.52
N VAL A 351 -3.02 -3.32 13.49
CA VAL A 351 -3.76 -4.59 13.61
C VAL A 351 -5.23 -4.36 13.97
N TYR A 352 -5.48 -3.45 14.91
CA TYR A 352 -6.84 -3.13 15.39
C TYR A 352 -7.46 -1.95 14.64
N GLN A 353 -6.89 -1.53 13.50
CA GLN A 353 -7.34 -0.35 12.75
C GLN A 353 -8.78 -0.42 12.23
N ALA A 354 -9.30 -1.64 12.04
CA ALA A 354 -10.67 -1.92 11.57
C ALA A 354 -11.61 -2.26 12.73
N ASP A 355 -11.07 -2.44 13.94
CA ASP A 355 -11.86 -2.63 15.16
C ASP A 355 -12.43 -1.28 15.62
N GLN A 356 -13.56 -1.30 16.31
CA GLN A 356 -14.16 -0.13 16.96
C GLN A 356 -13.37 0.37 18.18
N TYR A 357 -12.29 -0.32 18.59
CA TYR A 357 -11.50 0.02 19.77
C TYR A 357 -10.13 0.64 19.41
N PRO A 358 -9.99 1.98 19.44
CA PRO A 358 -8.70 2.63 19.24
C PRO A 358 -7.67 2.24 20.30
N ILE A 359 -6.42 2.08 19.87
CA ILE A 359 -5.28 1.83 20.76
C ILE A 359 -4.84 3.12 21.44
N ILE A 360 -4.64 3.06 22.75
CA ILE A 360 -4.16 4.17 23.59
C ILE A 360 -2.96 3.70 24.41
N ASP A 361 -1.95 4.56 24.49
CA ASP A 361 -0.79 4.37 25.36
C ASP A 361 -1.05 5.02 26.72
N GLU A 362 -1.17 4.21 27.77
CA GLU A 362 -1.17 4.67 29.16
C GLU A 362 -0.03 4.01 29.96
N THR A 363 1.03 3.59 29.26
CA THR A 363 2.16 2.90 29.90
C THR A 363 2.99 3.84 30.77
N ASN A 364 3.08 5.12 30.39
CA ASN A 364 4.04 6.08 30.96
C ASN A 364 5.46 5.50 31.05
N PHE A 365 5.84 4.70 30.05
CA PHE A 365 7.11 3.99 29.98
C PHE A 365 7.74 4.19 28.60
N PHE A 366 8.91 4.85 28.58
CA PHE A 366 9.58 5.30 27.36
C PHE A 366 10.97 4.70 27.17
N ASP A 367 11.45 3.93 28.16
CA ASP A 367 12.78 3.33 28.09
C ASP A 367 12.84 2.25 26.99
N PRO A 368 13.99 2.12 26.30
CA PRO A 368 14.17 1.09 25.29
C PRO A 368 14.25 -0.30 25.92
N LEU A 369 13.53 -1.24 25.34
CA LEU A 369 13.35 -2.59 25.86
C LEU A 369 13.54 -3.67 24.80
N THR A 370 13.75 -4.90 25.26
CA THR A 370 13.81 -6.09 24.38
C THR A 370 12.74 -7.09 24.80
N LEU A 371 11.81 -7.39 23.89
CA LEU A 371 10.69 -8.32 24.09
C LEU A 371 10.56 -9.23 22.87
N LYS A 372 10.04 -10.43 23.10
CA LYS A 372 9.61 -11.33 22.03
C LYS A 372 8.19 -11.78 22.33
N ILE A 373 7.27 -11.49 21.42
CA ILE A 373 5.87 -11.90 21.51
C ILE A 373 5.62 -12.93 20.41
N THR A 374 5.46 -14.20 20.80
CA THR A 374 5.22 -15.30 19.85
C THR A 374 3.76 -15.43 19.44
N ALA A 375 2.84 -14.96 20.29
CA ALA A 375 1.41 -14.95 20.00
C ALA A 375 1.09 -14.06 18.80
N ASN A 376 0.04 -14.44 18.07
CA ASN A 376 -0.54 -13.59 17.06
C ASN A 376 -1.13 -12.33 17.72
N ILE A 377 -0.56 -11.16 17.43
CA ILE A 377 -0.94 -9.89 18.06
C ILE A 377 -2.36 -9.42 17.72
N SER A 378 -3.04 -10.04 16.74
CA SER A 378 -4.46 -9.84 16.46
C SER A 378 -5.40 -10.62 17.37
N ASP A 379 -4.89 -11.62 18.11
CA ASP A 379 -5.62 -12.29 19.18
C ASP A 379 -5.28 -11.62 20.52
N LEU A 380 -6.21 -10.80 21.02
CA LEU A 380 -6.04 -10.05 22.27
C LEU A 380 -5.77 -10.96 23.47
N ASN A 381 -6.41 -12.14 23.54
CA ASN A 381 -6.22 -13.06 24.66
C ASN A 381 -4.82 -13.68 24.63
N GLY A 382 -4.40 -14.16 23.45
CA GLY A 382 -3.05 -14.67 23.22
C GLY A 382 -1.98 -13.62 23.50
N LEU A 383 -2.18 -12.38 23.05
CA LEU A 383 -1.30 -11.24 23.29
C LEU A 383 -1.17 -10.95 24.79
N ASN A 384 -2.28 -10.81 25.51
CA ASN A 384 -2.25 -10.49 26.95
C ASN A 384 -1.57 -11.58 27.78
N ARG A 385 -1.75 -12.86 27.43
CA ARG A 385 -1.05 -13.97 28.10
C ARG A 385 0.47 -13.79 28.08
N GLU A 386 1.03 -13.25 27.00
CA GLU A 386 2.47 -12.98 26.90
C GLU A 386 2.88 -11.63 27.48
N LEU A 387 2.08 -10.57 27.27
CA LEU A 387 2.36 -9.23 27.82
C LEU A 387 2.43 -9.24 29.35
N LEU A 388 1.60 -10.03 30.01
CA LEU A 388 1.60 -10.15 31.48
C LEU A 388 2.95 -10.64 32.02
N ASN A 389 3.67 -11.50 31.29
CA ASN A 389 5.02 -11.95 31.65
C ASN A 389 6.06 -10.81 31.59
N TYR A 390 5.73 -9.72 30.93
CA TYR A 390 6.54 -8.51 30.82
C TYR A 390 6.03 -7.37 31.70
N GLY A 391 4.99 -7.60 32.52
CA GLY A 391 4.38 -6.55 33.32
C GLY A 391 3.60 -5.53 32.48
N LEU A 392 3.07 -5.95 31.34
CA LEU A 392 2.22 -5.17 30.45
C LEU A 392 0.84 -5.85 30.30
N GLU A 393 -0.17 -5.08 29.94
CA GLU A 393 -1.49 -5.60 29.62
C GLU A 393 -2.24 -4.65 28.68
N VAL A 394 -3.09 -5.19 27.81
CA VAL A 394 -4.03 -4.43 26.99
C VAL A 394 -5.46 -4.66 27.51
N LYS A 395 -6.12 -3.63 28.01
CA LYS A 395 -7.51 -3.71 28.52
C LYS A 395 -8.51 -2.96 27.65
N LYS A 396 -9.75 -3.45 27.63
CA LYS A 396 -10.88 -2.72 27.05
C LYS A 396 -11.48 -1.79 28.09
N GLU A 397 -11.32 -0.48 27.91
CA GLU A 397 -11.87 0.53 28.82
C GLU A 397 -12.38 1.75 28.05
N PHE A 398 -13.32 2.49 28.64
CA PHE A 398 -13.78 3.76 28.08
C PHE A 398 -12.75 4.87 28.32
N ARG A 399 -12.46 5.65 27.28
CA ARG A 399 -11.61 6.85 27.36
C ARG A 399 -12.18 7.98 26.52
N ARG A 400 -11.95 9.21 26.99
CA ARG A 400 -12.16 10.43 26.21
C ARG A 400 -10.98 10.60 25.26
N ILE A 401 -11.22 10.42 23.96
CA ILE A 401 -10.18 10.47 22.94
C ILE A 401 -10.49 11.51 21.88
N LYS A 402 -9.44 12.02 21.23
CA LYS A 402 -9.58 12.83 20.03
C LYS A 402 -9.98 11.95 18.86
N VAL A 403 -11.02 12.38 18.15
CA VAL A 403 -11.54 11.77 16.91
C VAL A 403 -11.62 12.88 15.86
N LEU A 404 -11.14 12.59 14.65
CA LEU A 404 -11.31 13.48 13.52
C LEU A 404 -12.67 13.24 12.88
N GLU A 405 -13.49 14.27 12.76
CA GLU A 405 -14.69 14.25 11.93
C GLU A 405 -14.41 14.97 10.61
N ILE A 406 -14.60 14.29 9.49
CA ILE A 406 -14.53 14.87 8.14
C ILE A 406 -15.95 14.97 7.59
N ARG A 407 -16.35 16.16 7.14
CA ARG A 407 -17.70 16.43 6.62
C ARG A 407 -17.67 17.34 5.40
N ASP A 408 -18.76 17.38 4.65
CA ASP A 408 -18.94 18.36 3.58
C ASP A 408 -18.92 19.77 4.17
N LYS A 409 -18.30 20.71 3.46
CA LYS A 409 -18.44 22.13 3.79
C LYS A 409 -19.88 22.57 3.55
N SER A 410 -20.41 23.39 4.46
CA SER A 410 -21.63 24.13 4.19
C SER A 410 -21.40 25.02 2.97
N LYS A 411 -22.27 24.91 1.98
CA LYS A 411 -22.26 25.78 0.79
C LYS A 411 -22.54 27.23 1.15
#